data_AF-A0A356QU49-F1
#
_entry.id   AF-A0A356QU49-F1
#
_cell.length_a   1.000
_cell.length_b   1.000
_cell.length_c   1.000
_cell.angle_alpha   90.00
_cell.angle_beta   90.00
_cell.angle_gamma   90.00
#
_symmetry.space_group_name_H-M   'P 1'
#
loop_
_entity.id
_entity.type
_entity.pdbx_description
1 polymer ?
#
loop_
_entity_poly.entity_id
_entity_poly.type
_entity_poly.pdbx_seq_one_letter_code
_entity_poly.pdbx_strand_id
1 'polypeptide(L)'
;MSGRIPREFIDELLARADIVELIDARVPLTKAGRDFKACCPFHNEKTPSFTVSQTKQFYHCFGCGANGSAIGFLMEFEHLSFREAIEELAQSTGLEIPDTGPARPEDTLTPALLDAVADANRFFKEQLRQHEMSAEAIRYLKERGLSGEVAAQFELGLAPSGWDSLAQTAKGDDKTLDMMTKAGLVARKDTGRVYDRFRSRIIFPIHDYKGRVVAFGGRILGDGEPKYLNSPETPIFQKGSELYNLHRARSNIAQQGHSI
;
A
#
# COMPACT_ATOMS: atom_id res chain seq x y z
N MET A 1 13.63 7.63 -0.06
CA MET A 1 13.56 9.02 0.49
C MET A 1 13.93 10.00 -0.60
N SER A 2 12.97 10.33 -1.46
CA SER A 2 13.08 11.16 -2.66
C SER A 2 13.37 12.63 -2.32
N GLY A 3 13.78 13.41 -3.34
CA GLY A 3 14.18 14.82 -3.22
C GLY A 3 13.26 15.61 -2.31
N ARG A 4 13.86 16.20 -1.26
CA ARG A 4 13.12 16.95 -0.24
C ARG A 4 12.42 18.13 -0.92
N ILE A 5 11.10 18.11 -0.93
CA ILE A 5 10.32 19.30 -1.26
C ILE A 5 10.73 20.38 -0.23
N PRO A 6 11.16 21.58 -0.68
CA PRO A 6 11.62 22.62 0.23
C PRO A 6 10.54 22.94 1.27
N ARG A 7 10.95 23.06 2.53
CA ARG A 7 10.02 23.39 3.61
C ARG A 7 9.28 24.71 3.35
N GLU A 8 10.00 25.68 2.78
CA GLU A 8 9.45 26.98 2.37
C GLU A 8 8.30 26.84 1.37
N PHE A 9 8.41 25.91 0.42
CA PHE A 9 7.33 25.63 -0.53
C PHE A 9 6.12 24.99 0.15
N ILE A 10 6.34 24.07 1.10
CA ILE A 10 5.26 23.46 1.87
C ILE A 10 4.51 24.52 2.69
N ASP A 11 5.25 25.44 3.30
CA ASP A 11 4.68 26.53 4.09
C ASP A 11 3.88 27.50 3.19
N GLU A 12 4.40 27.85 2.01
CA GLU A 12 3.67 28.66 1.01
C GLU A 12 2.40 27.96 0.52
N LEU A 13 2.51 26.67 0.22
CA LEU A 13 1.40 25.86 -0.26
C LEU A 13 0.26 25.80 0.76
N LEU A 14 0.60 25.57 2.03
CA LEU A 14 -0.37 25.59 3.13
C LEU A 14 -0.96 26.98 3.38
N ALA A 15 -0.20 28.04 3.13
CA ALA A 15 -0.70 29.41 3.28
C ALA A 15 -1.68 29.83 2.17
N ARG A 16 -1.58 29.24 0.97
CA ARG A 16 -2.52 29.49 -0.14
C ARG A 16 -3.73 28.56 -0.15
N ALA A 17 -3.60 27.36 0.40
CA ALA A 17 -4.70 26.42 0.48
C ALA A 17 -5.80 26.95 1.41
N ASP A 18 -7.07 26.80 1.01
CA ASP A 18 -8.20 26.91 1.93
C ASP A 18 -8.67 25.51 2.32
N ILE A 19 -8.37 25.11 3.56
CA ILE A 19 -8.78 23.82 4.10
C ILE A 19 -10.31 23.63 4.12
N VAL A 20 -11.08 24.71 4.23
CA VAL A 20 -12.55 24.62 4.22
C VAL A 20 -13.02 24.24 2.84
N GLU A 21 -12.55 24.92 1.79
CA GLU A 21 -12.91 24.59 0.40
C GLU A 21 -12.45 23.18 0.03
N LEU A 22 -11.22 22.82 0.40
CA LEU A 22 -10.65 21.50 0.14
C LEU A 22 -11.49 20.37 0.73
N ILE A 23 -11.93 20.54 1.99
CA ILE A 23 -12.71 19.53 2.69
C ILE A 23 -14.17 19.56 2.25
N ASP A 24 -14.78 20.74 2.08
CA ASP A 24 -16.20 20.87 1.69
C ASP A 24 -16.49 20.22 0.34
N ALA A 25 -15.52 20.25 -0.59
CA ALA A 25 -15.59 19.55 -1.87
C ALA A 25 -15.71 18.02 -1.73
N ARG A 26 -15.35 17.45 -0.58
CA ARG A 26 -15.26 16.00 -0.32
C ARG A 26 -16.21 15.52 0.77
N VAL A 27 -16.43 16.37 1.78
CA VAL A 27 -17.25 16.13 2.95
C VAL A 27 -18.10 17.39 3.17
N PRO A 28 -19.40 17.38 2.84
CA PRO A 28 -20.24 18.56 2.95
C PRO A 28 -20.21 19.17 4.35
N LEU A 29 -19.72 20.39 4.45
CA LEU A 29 -19.55 21.13 5.68
C LEU A 29 -20.75 22.05 5.93
N THR A 30 -21.17 22.14 7.18
CA THR A 30 -22.18 23.11 7.63
C THR A 30 -21.53 24.16 8.52
N LYS A 31 -21.84 25.43 8.30
CA LYS A 31 -21.31 26.54 9.11
C LYS A 31 -21.83 26.46 10.54
N ALA A 32 -20.92 26.57 11.52
CA ALA A 32 -21.21 26.51 12.95
C ALA A 32 -20.44 27.62 13.69
N GLY A 33 -21.03 28.82 13.70
CA GLY A 33 -20.37 30.01 14.25
C GLY A 33 -19.21 30.46 13.35
N ARG A 34 -18.00 30.46 13.90
CA ARG A 34 -16.76 30.82 13.17
C ARG A 34 -16.12 29.64 12.44
N ASP A 35 -16.49 28.42 12.81
CA ASP A 35 -15.93 27.18 12.30
C ASP A 35 -16.99 26.44 11.46
N PHE A 36 -16.59 25.34 10.83
CA PHE A 36 -17.44 24.47 10.03
C PHE A 36 -17.50 23.08 10.65
N LYS A 37 -18.59 22.35 10.43
CA LYS A 37 -18.79 21.02 11.02
C LYS A 37 -19.37 20.01 10.04
N ALA A 38 -19.04 18.74 10.23
CA ALA A 38 -19.64 17.60 9.55
C ALA A 38 -19.59 16.34 10.44
N CYS A 39 -20.23 15.26 10.00
CA CYS A 39 -19.88 13.93 10.50
C CYS A 39 -18.47 13.59 10.00
N CYS A 40 -17.66 13.01 10.87
CA CYS A 40 -16.27 12.70 10.59
C CYS A 40 -16.16 11.66 9.47
N PRO A 41 -15.30 11.90 8.46
CA PRO A 41 -15.06 10.91 7.42
C PRO A 41 -14.19 9.73 7.88
N PHE A 42 -13.53 9.85 9.04
CA PHE A 42 -12.53 8.88 9.51
C PHE A 42 -13.11 7.86 10.50
N HIS A 43 -14.33 8.05 10.99
CA HIS A 43 -15.01 7.10 11.85
C HIS A 43 -16.53 7.21 11.68
N ASN A 44 -17.26 6.16 12.01
CA ASN A 44 -18.70 6.14 11.82
C ASN A 44 -19.42 6.81 13.00
N GLU A 45 -20.11 7.93 12.75
CA GLU A 45 -20.90 8.64 13.75
C GLU A 45 -22.21 9.20 13.18
N LYS A 46 -23.18 9.47 14.06
CA LYS A 46 -24.49 10.07 13.69
C LYS A 46 -24.58 11.56 14.01
N THR A 47 -23.73 12.04 14.90
CA THR A 47 -23.72 13.43 15.38
C THR A 47 -22.42 14.09 14.92
N PRO A 48 -22.46 15.28 14.28
CA PRO A 48 -21.25 15.95 13.80
C PRO A 48 -20.24 16.24 14.91
N SER A 49 -19.07 15.57 14.89
CA SER A 49 -17.94 15.88 15.78
C SER A 49 -16.71 16.39 15.04
N PHE A 50 -16.71 16.35 13.71
CA PHE A 50 -15.65 16.88 12.87
C PHE A 50 -15.79 18.40 12.73
N THR A 51 -14.76 19.14 13.12
CA THR A 51 -14.72 20.60 13.05
C THR A 51 -13.56 21.07 12.18
N VAL A 52 -13.81 21.99 11.25
CA VAL A 52 -12.81 22.62 10.40
C VAL A 52 -12.78 24.11 10.71
N SER A 53 -11.59 24.63 11.02
CA SER A 53 -11.39 26.05 11.33
C SER A 53 -10.69 26.72 10.15
N GLN A 54 -11.38 27.66 9.48
CA GLN A 54 -10.80 28.45 8.39
C GLN A 54 -9.64 29.33 8.88
N THR A 55 -9.76 29.94 10.07
CA THR A 55 -8.72 30.85 10.58
C THR A 55 -7.43 30.12 10.95
N LYS A 56 -7.55 28.94 11.59
CA LYS A 56 -6.40 28.11 11.98
C LYS A 56 -5.87 27.21 10.87
N GLN A 57 -6.56 27.12 9.72
CA GLN A 57 -6.25 26.20 8.62
C GLN A 57 -6.01 24.75 9.09
N PHE A 58 -6.93 24.26 9.94
CA PHE A 58 -6.80 22.97 10.63
C PHE A 58 -8.16 22.32 10.88
N TYR A 59 -8.21 20.98 10.84
CA TYR A 59 -9.38 20.20 11.23
C TYR A 59 -9.12 19.40 12.51
N HIS A 60 -10.18 19.16 13.28
CA HIS A 60 -10.15 18.28 14.44
C HIS A 60 -11.49 17.57 14.62
N CYS A 61 -11.44 16.26 14.86
CA CYS A 61 -12.58 15.44 15.20
C CYS A 61 -12.63 15.23 16.71
N PHE A 62 -13.68 15.73 17.38
CA PHE A 62 -13.86 15.52 18.82
C PHE A 62 -14.33 14.11 19.20
N GLY A 63 -14.79 13.30 18.24
CA GLY A 63 -15.12 11.89 18.44
C GLY A 63 -13.90 10.96 18.48
N CYS A 64 -13.18 10.84 17.36
CA CYS A 64 -12.04 9.91 17.23
C CYS A 64 -10.64 10.55 17.43
N GLY A 65 -10.55 11.87 17.60
CA GLY A 65 -9.27 12.58 17.75
C GLY A 65 -8.50 12.83 16.45
N ALA A 66 -9.01 12.40 15.29
CA ALA A 66 -8.39 12.69 13.99
C ALA A 66 -8.22 14.20 13.79
N ASN A 67 -7.04 14.64 13.37
CA ASN A 67 -6.70 16.05 13.26
C ASN A 67 -5.56 16.28 12.27
N GLY A 68 -5.49 17.46 11.65
CA GLY A 68 -4.45 17.74 10.67
C GLY A 68 -4.64 19.01 9.85
N SER A 69 -3.66 19.27 8.99
CA SER A 69 -3.71 20.31 7.95
C SER A 69 -4.38 19.80 6.67
N ALA A 70 -4.49 20.65 5.65
CA ALA A 70 -4.95 20.30 4.30
C ALA A 70 -4.20 19.08 3.71
N ILE A 71 -2.86 19.07 3.82
CA ILE A 71 -2.03 17.95 3.34
C ILE A 71 -2.37 16.67 4.12
N GLY A 72 -2.46 16.77 5.45
CA GLY A 72 -2.80 15.62 6.30
C GLY A 72 -4.19 15.06 5.98
N PHE A 73 -5.15 15.94 5.68
CA PHE A 73 -6.48 15.51 5.24
C PHE A 73 -6.42 14.71 3.95
N LEU A 74 -5.74 15.21 2.90
CA LEU A 74 -5.61 14.50 1.62
C LEU A 74 -4.91 13.14 1.78
N MET A 75 -3.86 13.09 2.59
CA MET A 75 -3.15 11.83 2.86
C MET A 75 -4.06 10.79 3.51
N GLU A 76 -4.82 11.18 4.54
CA GLU A 76 -5.68 10.24 5.26
C GLU A 76 -6.97 9.90 4.49
N PHE A 77 -7.63 10.92 3.92
CA PHE A 77 -8.94 10.81 3.27
C PHE A 77 -8.84 10.17 1.88
N GLU A 78 -7.86 10.58 1.06
CA GLU A 78 -7.68 10.08 -0.31
C GLU A 78 -6.56 9.04 -0.44
N HIS A 79 -5.85 8.74 0.66
CA HIS A 79 -4.76 7.76 0.67
C HIS A 79 -3.61 8.16 -0.26
N LEU A 80 -3.37 9.47 -0.38
CA LEU A 80 -2.24 10.04 -1.11
C LEU A 80 -0.97 9.90 -0.27
N SER A 81 0.17 9.70 -0.95
CA SER A 81 1.48 9.91 -0.35
C SER A 81 1.69 11.40 -0.11
N PHE A 82 2.67 11.74 0.72
CA PHE A 82 3.02 13.13 0.97
C PHE A 82 3.27 13.93 -0.32
N ARG A 83 3.93 13.31 -1.32
CA ARG A 83 4.21 13.97 -2.61
C ARG A 83 2.95 14.15 -3.45
N GLU A 84 2.11 13.11 -3.57
CA GLU A 84 0.84 13.22 -4.29
C GLU A 84 -0.10 14.23 -3.62
N ALA A 85 -0.13 14.30 -2.29
CA ALA A 85 -0.93 15.29 -1.55
C ALA A 85 -0.43 16.72 -1.80
N ILE A 86 0.90 16.90 -1.94
CA ILE A 86 1.47 18.19 -2.34
C ILE A 86 1.13 18.50 -3.81
N GLU A 87 1.21 17.53 -4.71
CA GLU A 87 0.82 17.69 -6.13
C GLU A 87 -0.64 18.09 -6.29
N GLU A 88 -1.55 17.39 -5.62
CA GLU A 88 -2.98 17.69 -5.59
C GLU A 88 -3.24 19.11 -5.07
N LEU A 89 -2.62 19.46 -3.93
CA LEU A 89 -2.81 20.77 -3.32
C LEU A 89 -2.18 21.89 -4.18
N ALA A 90 -1.02 21.64 -4.79
CA ALA A 90 -0.34 22.58 -5.68
C ALA A 90 -1.17 22.85 -6.94
N GLN A 91 -1.75 21.79 -7.53
CA GLN A 91 -2.68 21.91 -8.65
C GLN A 91 -3.91 22.75 -8.27
N SER A 92 -4.50 22.52 -7.09
CA SER A 92 -5.65 23.29 -6.61
C SER A 92 -5.36 24.77 -6.33
N THR A 93 -4.11 25.10 -5.97
CA THR A 93 -3.67 26.46 -5.62
C THR A 93 -2.94 27.19 -6.76
N GLY A 94 -2.77 26.53 -7.92
CA GLY A 94 -2.03 27.07 -9.06
C GLY A 94 -0.55 27.30 -8.77
N LEU A 95 0.03 26.56 -7.83
CA LEU A 95 1.45 26.59 -7.51
C LEU A 95 2.20 25.55 -8.32
N GLU A 96 3.33 25.95 -8.93
CA GLU A 96 4.25 24.99 -9.52
C GLU A 96 5.17 24.42 -8.44
N ILE A 97 5.25 23.10 -8.37
CA ILE A 97 6.17 22.43 -7.45
C ILE A 97 7.60 22.69 -7.94
N PRO A 98 8.50 23.21 -7.07
CA PRO A 98 9.89 23.44 -7.43
C PRO A 98 10.50 22.16 -8.00
N ASP A 99 11.21 22.29 -9.11
CA ASP A 99 11.92 21.17 -9.72
C ASP A 99 13.02 20.70 -8.75
N THR A 100 12.74 19.62 -8.03
CA THR A 100 13.68 19.01 -7.07
C THR A 100 14.79 18.22 -7.76
N GLY A 101 14.98 18.41 -9.07
CA GLY A 101 15.88 17.64 -9.92
C GLY A 101 15.21 16.38 -10.48
N PRO A 102 15.90 15.63 -11.35
CA PRO A 102 15.35 14.43 -11.94
C PRO A 102 14.90 13.45 -10.85
N ALA A 103 13.72 12.87 -11.05
CA ALA A 103 13.21 11.77 -10.23
C ALA A 103 14.33 10.73 -10.05
N ARG A 104 14.51 10.21 -8.82
CA ARG A 104 15.53 9.19 -8.61
C ARG A 104 15.20 8.00 -9.52
N PRO A 105 16.19 7.23 -10.00
CA PRO A 105 15.93 6.02 -10.77
C PRO A 105 14.95 5.06 -10.07
N GLU A 106 14.89 5.10 -8.75
CA GLU A 106 13.94 4.35 -7.92
C GLU A 106 12.47 4.81 -8.11
N ASP A 107 12.23 6.12 -8.24
CA ASP A 107 10.88 6.69 -8.42
C ASP A 107 10.32 6.36 -9.82
N THR A 108 11.18 6.34 -10.86
CA THR A 108 10.76 5.99 -12.23
C THR A 108 10.50 4.49 -12.42
N LEU A 109 11.17 3.63 -11.64
CA LEU A 109 10.98 2.18 -11.68
C LEU A 109 9.76 1.72 -10.85
N THR A 110 9.31 2.53 -9.89
CA THR A 110 8.25 2.15 -8.94
C THR A 110 6.97 1.62 -9.61
N PRO A 111 6.40 2.26 -10.64
CA PRO A 111 5.21 1.74 -11.32
C PRO A 111 5.43 0.33 -11.91
N ALA A 112 6.55 0.13 -12.63
CA ALA A 112 6.87 -1.15 -13.24
C ALA A 112 7.13 -2.26 -12.20
N LEU A 113 7.70 -1.90 -11.04
CA LEU A 113 7.88 -2.83 -9.92
C LEU A 113 6.53 -3.23 -9.32
N LEU A 114 5.62 -2.26 -9.12
CA LEU A 114 4.26 -2.49 -8.63
C LEU A 114 3.46 -3.38 -9.59
N ASP A 115 3.58 -3.17 -10.90
CA ASP A 115 2.96 -4.03 -11.92
C ASP A 115 3.50 -5.47 -11.83
N ALA A 116 4.82 -5.64 -11.72
CA ALA A 116 5.44 -6.96 -11.61
C ALA A 116 4.96 -7.74 -10.38
N VAL A 117 4.85 -7.11 -9.21
CA VAL A 117 4.33 -7.77 -8.00
C VAL A 117 2.82 -8.01 -8.08
N ALA A 118 2.05 -7.13 -8.72
CA ALA A 118 0.62 -7.34 -8.94
C ALA A 118 0.36 -8.55 -9.85
N ASP A 119 1.14 -8.70 -10.92
CA ASP A 119 1.05 -9.86 -11.82
C ASP A 119 1.50 -11.15 -11.14
N ALA A 120 2.56 -11.11 -10.32
CA ALA A 120 2.95 -12.25 -9.50
C ALA A 120 1.86 -12.66 -8.49
N ASN A 121 1.18 -11.68 -7.87
CA ASN A 121 0.05 -11.96 -6.98
C ASN A 121 -1.09 -12.66 -7.72
N ARG A 122 -1.40 -12.21 -8.95
CA ARG A 122 -2.41 -12.86 -9.81
C ARG A 122 -2.02 -14.29 -10.13
N PHE A 123 -0.76 -14.50 -10.53
CA PHE A 123 -0.22 -15.82 -10.79
C PHE A 123 -0.37 -16.75 -9.57
N PHE A 124 0.09 -16.33 -8.38
CA PHE A 124 0.01 -17.18 -7.19
C PHE A 124 -1.43 -17.52 -6.78
N LYS A 125 -2.37 -16.57 -6.92
CA LYS A 125 -3.80 -16.82 -6.69
C LYS A 125 -4.36 -17.86 -7.67
N GLU A 126 -3.95 -17.77 -8.94
CA GLU A 126 -4.33 -18.75 -9.96
C GLU A 126 -3.76 -20.14 -9.66
N GLN A 127 -2.48 -20.22 -9.27
CA GLN A 127 -1.86 -21.48 -8.86
C GLN A 127 -2.58 -22.12 -7.67
N LEU A 128 -3.05 -21.34 -6.69
CA LEU A 128 -3.80 -21.87 -5.55
C LEU A 128 -5.13 -22.51 -5.97
N ARG A 129 -5.69 -22.12 -7.13
CA ARG A 129 -6.97 -22.64 -7.65
C ARG A 129 -6.80 -23.78 -8.64
N GLN A 130 -5.74 -23.75 -9.45
CA GLN A 130 -5.63 -24.60 -10.64
C GLN A 130 -4.44 -25.56 -10.63
N HIS A 131 -3.38 -25.29 -9.86
CA HIS A 131 -2.18 -26.13 -9.87
C HIS A 131 -2.46 -27.51 -9.27
N GLU A 132 -1.70 -28.54 -9.67
CA GLU A 132 -1.84 -29.91 -9.13
C GLU A 132 -1.67 -29.96 -7.60
N MET A 133 -0.83 -29.08 -7.04
CA MET A 133 -0.61 -28.92 -5.59
C MET A 133 -1.75 -28.16 -4.88
N SER A 134 -2.76 -27.66 -5.60
CA SER A 134 -3.87 -26.87 -5.03
C SER A 134 -4.62 -27.63 -3.94
N ALA A 135 -4.94 -28.90 -4.17
CA ALA A 135 -5.71 -29.70 -3.21
C ALA A 135 -4.99 -29.84 -1.86
N GLU A 136 -3.67 -30.03 -1.87
CA GLU A 136 -2.84 -30.07 -0.67
C GLU A 136 -2.78 -28.71 0.02
N ALA A 137 -2.55 -27.64 -0.74
CA ALA A 137 -2.50 -26.28 -0.23
C ALA A 137 -3.82 -25.86 0.45
N ILE A 138 -4.96 -26.17 -0.18
CA ILE A 138 -6.30 -25.89 0.35
C ILE A 138 -6.55 -26.72 1.61
N ARG A 139 -6.17 -27.99 1.64
CA ARG A 139 -6.30 -28.84 2.83
C ARG A 139 -5.51 -28.26 4.00
N TYR A 140 -4.25 -27.88 3.77
CA TYR A 140 -3.40 -27.24 4.78
C TYR A 140 -4.03 -25.94 5.34
N LEU A 141 -4.58 -25.09 4.47
CA LEU A 141 -5.26 -23.85 4.89
C LEU A 141 -6.50 -24.14 5.74
N LYS A 142 -7.32 -25.12 5.34
CA LYS A 142 -8.52 -25.53 6.09
C LYS A 142 -8.20 -26.11 7.45
N GLU A 143 -7.18 -26.98 7.56
CA GLU A 143 -6.70 -27.52 8.84
C GLU A 143 -6.20 -26.41 9.79
N ARG A 144 -5.77 -25.29 9.22
CA ARG A 144 -5.36 -24.07 9.96
C ARG A 144 -6.53 -23.12 10.27
N GLY A 145 -7.76 -23.50 9.94
CA GLY A 145 -8.96 -22.69 10.19
C GLY A 145 -9.18 -21.55 9.22
N LEU A 146 -8.45 -21.50 8.09
CA LEU A 146 -8.68 -20.48 7.06
C LEU A 146 -9.74 -20.97 6.07
N SER A 147 -10.86 -20.25 6.02
CA SER A 147 -11.91 -20.50 5.03
C SER A 147 -11.48 -20.00 3.64
N GLY A 148 -12.21 -20.42 2.61
CA GLY A 148 -12.01 -19.90 1.25
C GLY A 148 -12.28 -18.39 1.15
N GLU A 149 -13.22 -17.87 1.95
CA GLU A 149 -13.54 -16.45 2.03
C GLU A 149 -12.37 -15.65 2.62
N VAL A 150 -11.78 -16.13 3.72
CA VAL A 150 -10.59 -15.51 4.32
C VAL A 150 -9.42 -15.60 3.35
N ALA A 151 -9.21 -16.74 2.70
CA ALA A 151 -8.15 -16.89 1.71
C ALA A 151 -8.31 -15.91 0.54
N ALA A 152 -9.55 -15.70 0.08
CA ALA A 152 -9.85 -14.73 -0.98
C ALA A 152 -9.66 -13.28 -0.50
N GLN A 153 -10.18 -12.94 0.69
CA GLN A 153 -10.04 -11.61 1.29
C GLN A 153 -8.58 -11.23 1.48
N PHE A 154 -7.75 -12.16 1.96
CA PHE A 154 -6.31 -11.95 2.17
C PHE A 154 -5.46 -12.23 0.92
N GLU A 155 -6.10 -12.53 -0.21
CA GLU A 155 -5.45 -12.77 -1.50
C GLU A 155 -4.37 -13.86 -1.43
N LEU A 156 -4.60 -14.91 -0.64
CA LEU A 156 -3.64 -16.00 -0.49
C LEU A 156 -3.40 -16.70 -1.83
N GLY A 157 -2.15 -17.12 -2.02
CA GLY A 157 -1.71 -17.80 -3.23
C GLY A 157 -0.89 -19.05 -2.93
N LEU A 158 -0.44 -19.69 -4.01
CA LEU A 158 0.44 -20.86 -3.98
C LEU A 158 1.62 -20.62 -4.91
N ALA A 159 2.83 -20.77 -4.39
CA ALA A 159 4.03 -20.91 -5.20
C ALA A 159 4.26 -22.40 -5.49
N PRO A 160 4.23 -22.82 -6.77
CA PRO A 160 4.54 -24.18 -7.17
C PRO A 160 5.93 -24.65 -6.72
N SER A 161 6.20 -25.95 -6.80
CA SER A 161 7.50 -26.53 -6.45
C SER A 161 8.60 -26.29 -7.50
N GLY A 162 8.22 -25.88 -8.71
CA GLY A 162 9.12 -25.62 -9.83
C GLY A 162 10.16 -24.52 -9.54
N TRP A 163 11.28 -24.56 -10.26
CA TRP A 163 12.38 -23.61 -10.06
C TRP A 163 12.19 -22.27 -10.76
N ASP A 164 11.27 -22.19 -11.71
CA ASP A 164 11.12 -21.08 -12.65
C ASP A 164 9.66 -20.90 -13.12
N SER A 165 8.68 -21.44 -12.39
CA SER A 165 7.26 -21.37 -12.74
C SER A 165 6.76 -19.93 -12.87
N LEU A 166 7.15 -19.04 -11.95
CA LEU A 166 6.88 -17.62 -12.04
C LEU A 166 7.80 -16.95 -13.09
N ALA A 167 9.09 -17.25 -13.11
CA ALA A 167 10.03 -16.68 -14.09
C ALA A 167 9.58 -16.92 -15.55
N GLN A 168 8.99 -18.07 -15.85
CA GLN A 168 8.45 -18.41 -17.18
C GLN A 168 7.30 -17.49 -17.60
N THR A 169 6.59 -16.81 -16.69
CA THR A 169 5.54 -15.86 -17.06
C THR A 169 6.08 -14.63 -17.78
N ALA A 170 7.39 -14.34 -17.64
CA ALA A 170 8.07 -13.28 -18.40
C ALA A 170 8.24 -13.63 -19.89
N LYS A 171 8.00 -14.89 -20.29
CA LYS A 171 8.10 -15.36 -21.69
C LYS A 171 9.42 -15.00 -22.39
N GLY A 172 10.51 -14.96 -21.62
CA GLY A 172 11.85 -14.61 -22.12
C GLY A 172 12.10 -13.11 -22.31
N ASP A 173 11.20 -12.22 -21.87
CA ASP A 173 11.46 -10.79 -21.86
C ASP A 173 12.44 -10.39 -20.74
N ASP A 174 13.65 -9.99 -21.13
CA ASP A 174 14.73 -9.64 -20.19
C ASP A 174 14.37 -8.45 -19.31
N LYS A 175 13.61 -7.48 -19.84
CA LYS A 175 13.18 -6.31 -19.07
C LYS A 175 12.21 -6.71 -17.96
N THR A 176 11.25 -7.58 -18.26
CA THR A 176 10.33 -8.14 -17.27
C THR A 176 11.09 -8.95 -16.23
N LEU A 177 12.04 -9.81 -16.63
CA LEU A 177 12.86 -10.57 -15.69
C LEU A 177 13.73 -9.67 -14.79
N ASP A 178 14.25 -8.56 -15.32
CA ASP A 178 14.96 -7.55 -14.53
C ASP A 178 14.03 -6.89 -13.50
N MET A 179 12.81 -6.49 -13.89
CA MET A 179 11.81 -5.95 -12.95
C MET A 179 11.44 -6.98 -11.87
N MET A 180 11.22 -8.23 -12.24
CA MET A 180 10.93 -9.31 -11.28
C MET A 180 12.10 -9.55 -10.33
N THR A 181 13.34 -9.43 -10.81
CA THR A 181 14.55 -9.55 -9.98
C THR A 181 14.60 -8.40 -8.97
N LYS A 182 14.42 -7.15 -9.44
CA LYS A 182 14.41 -5.94 -8.61
C LYS A 182 13.25 -5.90 -7.60
N ALA A 183 12.11 -6.49 -7.95
CA ALA A 183 10.96 -6.69 -7.07
C ALA A 183 11.13 -7.86 -6.09
N GLY A 184 12.25 -8.61 -6.16
CA GLY A 184 12.55 -9.72 -5.26
C GLY A 184 11.71 -10.99 -5.50
N LEU A 185 11.06 -11.10 -6.66
CA LEU A 185 10.23 -12.24 -7.04
C LEU A 185 11.06 -13.45 -7.50
N VAL A 186 12.14 -13.14 -8.22
CA VAL A 186 13.12 -14.10 -8.74
C VAL A 186 14.52 -13.71 -8.28
N ALA A 187 15.44 -14.66 -8.32
CA ALA A 187 16.86 -14.44 -8.04
C ALA A 187 17.71 -14.91 -9.22
N ARG A 188 18.85 -14.27 -9.42
CA ARG A 188 19.85 -14.64 -10.43
C ARG A 188 21.04 -15.31 -9.74
N LYS A 189 21.51 -16.43 -10.27
CA LYS A 189 22.82 -17.00 -9.93
C LYS A 189 23.93 -16.32 -10.72
N ASP A 190 25.17 -16.46 -10.27
CA ASP A 190 26.37 -15.99 -10.97
C ASP A 190 26.49 -16.56 -12.39
N THR A 191 25.95 -17.76 -12.61
CA THR A 191 25.90 -18.41 -13.92
C THR A 191 24.86 -17.79 -14.88
N GLY A 192 24.17 -16.71 -14.48
CA GLY A 192 23.09 -16.07 -15.24
C GLY A 192 21.71 -16.74 -15.12
N ARG A 193 21.62 -17.92 -14.48
CA ARG A 193 20.36 -18.66 -14.32
C ARG A 193 19.41 -17.92 -13.37
N VAL A 194 18.21 -17.62 -13.86
CA VAL A 194 17.10 -17.05 -13.06
C VAL A 194 16.31 -18.18 -12.41
N TYR A 195 15.84 -17.98 -11.18
CA TYR A 195 14.97 -18.91 -10.48
C TYR A 195 14.01 -18.21 -9.53
N ASP A 196 12.86 -18.82 -9.28
CA ASP A 196 11.81 -18.33 -8.40
C ASP A 196 12.27 -18.29 -6.95
N ARG A 197 12.02 -17.18 -6.26
CA ARG A 197 12.39 -17.03 -4.85
C ARG A 197 11.49 -17.83 -3.92
N PHE A 198 10.21 -17.93 -4.26
CA PHE A 198 9.23 -18.71 -3.53
C PHE A 198 8.93 -20.02 -4.26
N ARG A 199 9.03 -21.14 -3.55
CA ARG A 199 8.75 -22.48 -4.08
C ARG A 199 8.11 -23.34 -3.01
N SER A 200 7.15 -24.17 -3.38
CA SER A 200 6.38 -25.04 -2.46
C SER A 200 5.85 -24.29 -1.23
N ARG A 201 5.23 -23.12 -1.44
CA ARG A 201 4.81 -22.23 -0.35
C ARG A 201 3.39 -21.73 -0.52
N ILE A 202 2.64 -21.66 0.58
CA ILE A 202 1.49 -20.76 0.66
C ILE A 202 2.02 -19.34 0.67
N ILE A 203 1.49 -18.51 -0.20
CA ILE A 203 1.88 -17.13 -0.40
C ILE A 203 0.88 -16.20 0.29
N PHE A 204 1.43 -15.25 1.04
CA PHE A 204 0.74 -14.19 1.77
C PHE A 204 1.21 -12.87 1.16
N PRO A 205 0.42 -12.21 0.31
CA PRO A 205 0.79 -10.89 -0.22
C PRO A 205 0.86 -9.87 0.90
N ILE A 206 1.90 -9.06 0.88
CA ILE A 206 2.11 -7.92 1.78
C ILE A 206 1.75 -6.67 0.99
N HIS A 207 0.88 -5.85 1.56
CA HIS A 207 0.42 -4.62 0.95
C HIS A 207 0.98 -3.41 1.68
N ASP A 208 1.22 -2.34 0.94
CA ASP A 208 1.53 -1.03 1.51
C ASP A 208 0.29 -0.42 2.20
N TYR A 209 0.47 0.76 2.80
CA TYR A 209 -0.62 1.49 3.45
C TYR A 209 -1.79 1.84 2.52
N LYS A 210 -1.58 1.87 1.20
CA LYS A 210 -2.62 2.10 0.19
C LYS A 210 -3.34 0.82 -0.24
N GLY A 211 -2.89 -0.34 0.22
CA GLY A 211 -3.44 -1.63 -0.19
C GLY A 211 -2.91 -2.14 -1.53
N ARG A 212 -1.78 -1.60 -2.03
CA ARG A 212 -1.09 -2.16 -3.21
C ARG A 212 -0.16 -3.27 -2.74
N VAL A 213 -0.12 -4.39 -3.46
CA VAL A 213 0.85 -5.45 -3.15
C VAL A 213 2.26 -4.91 -3.41
N VAL A 214 3.16 -5.10 -2.45
CA VAL A 214 4.56 -4.66 -2.54
C VAL A 214 5.57 -5.77 -2.28
N ALA A 215 5.14 -6.86 -1.64
CA ALA A 215 5.99 -8.00 -1.31
C ALA A 215 5.16 -9.25 -0.99
N PHE A 216 5.85 -10.33 -0.66
CA PHE A 216 5.23 -11.59 -0.27
C PHE A 216 5.92 -12.20 0.95
N GLY A 217 5.12 -12.81 1.81
CA GLY A 217 5.55 -13.84 2.75
C GLY A 217 5.19 -15.22 2.20
N GLY A 218 6.02 -16.22 2.47
CA GLY A 218 5.85 -17.58 1.97
C GLY A 218 6.02 -18.60 3.08
N ARG A 219 4.97 -19.35 3.41
CA ARG A 219 5.01 -20.45 4.36
C ARG A 219 5.19 -21.77 3.63
N ILE A 220 6.24 -22.52 3.95
CA ILE A 220 6.52 -23.80 3.29
C ILE A 220 5.38 -24.81 3.49
N LEU A 221 5.08 -25.54 2.41
CA LEU A 221 4.26 -26.74 2.40
C LEU A 221 5.17 -27.97 2.42
N GLY A 222 4.90 -28.89 3.33
CA GLY A 222 5.77 -30.04 3.59
C GLY A 222 7.04 -29.68 4.35
N ASP A 223 8.10 -30.45 4.12
CA ASP A 223 9.36 -30.35 4.83
C ASP A 223 10.34 -29.37 4.16
N GLY A 224 11.14 -28.70 4.98
CA GLY A 224 12.22 -27.83 4.54
C GLY A 224 12.32 -26.52 5.32
N GLU A 225 13.38 -25.77 5.04
CA GLU A 225 13.69 -24.52 5.72
C GLU A 225 13.94 -23.37 4.73
N PRO A 226 13.73 -22.11 5.16
CA PRO A 226 13.09 -21.72 6.41
C PRO A 226 11.57 -21.94 6.36
N LYS A 227 10.94 -22.14 7.53
CA LYS A 227 9.48 -22.27 7.67
C LYS A 227 8.74 -21.10 7.03
N TYR A 228 9.21 -19.87 7.29
CA TYR A 228 8.73 -18.65 6.65
C TYR A 228 9.87 -17.98 5.90
N LEU A 229 9.57 -17.52 4.69
CA LEU A 229 10.46 -16.72 3.86
C LEU A 229 9.72 -15.45 3.47
N ASN A 230 10.32 -14.28 3.68
CA ASN A 230 9.79 -13.01 3.18
C ASN A 230 10.58 -12.57 1.96
N SER A 231 9.97 -11.71 1.14
CA SER A 231 10.69 -10.92 0.15
C SER A 231 11.90 -10.22 0.79
N PRO A 232 13.00 -10.05 0.05
CA PRO A 232 14.11 -9.19 0.47
C PRO A 232 13.66 -7.72 0.48
N GLU A 233 14.48 -6.83 1.05
CA GLU A 233 14.30 -5.39 0.87
C GLU A 233 14.36 -5.02 -0.62
N THR A 234 13.44 -4.17 -1.08
CA THR A 234 13.37 -3.69 -2.47
C THR A 234 13.05 -2.19 -2.50
N PRO A 235 13.14 -1.51 -3.65
CA PRO A 235 12.73 -0.10 -3.75
C PRO A 235 11.27 0.16 -3.33
N ILE A 236 10.39 -0.85 -3.42
CA ILE A 236 8.96 -0.74 -3.07
C ILE A 236 8.58 -1.44 -1.77
N PHE A 237 9.51 -2.13 -1.11
CA PHE A 237 9.22 -2.88 0.12
C PHE A 237 10.35 -2.75 1.15
N GLN A 238 10.00 -2.23 2.33
CA GLN A 238 10.88 -2.15 3.49
C GLN A 238 10.26 -2.88 4.69
N LYS A 239 10.87 -3.98 5.12
CA LYS A 239 10.25 -4.87 6.13
C LYS A 239 9.96 -4.17 7.46
N GLY A 240 10.81 -3.21 7.86
CA GLY A 240 10.66 -2.46 9.10
C GLY A 240 9.55 -1.40 9.06
N SER A 241 9.09 -1.02 7.86
CA SER A 241 8.11 0.05 7.65
C SER A 241 6.71 -0.49 7.36
N GLU A 242 6.59 -1.77 6.98
CA GLU A 242 5.31 -2.38 6.63
C GLU A 242 4.70 -3.19 7.78
N LEU A 243 3.41 -2.95 8.03
CA LEU A 243 2.60 -3.74 8.95
C LEU A 243 1.56 -4.53 8.16
N TYR A 244 1.62 -5.86 8.25
CA TYR A 244 0.74 -6.75 7.50
C TYR A 244 -0.73 -6.43 7.75
N ASN A 245 -1.51 -6.32 6.67
CA ASN A 245 -2.95 -6.02 6.68
C ASN A 245 -3.36 -4.64 7.25
N LEU A 246 -2.41 -3.71 7.46
CA LEU A 246 -2.72 -2.37 7.98
C LEU A 246 -3.72 -1.61 7.12
N HIS A 247 -3.60 -1.66 5.79
CA HIS A 247 -4.50 -0.95 4.88
C HIS A 247 -6.00 -1.29 5.08
N ARG A 248 -6.30 -2.52 5.51
CA ARG A 248 -7.68 -2.96 5.84
C ARG A 248 -8.04 -2.68 7.30
N ALA A 249 -7.07 -2.78 8.21
CA ALA A 249 -7.30 -2.64 9.65
C ALA A 249 -7.41 -1.18 10.11
N ARG A 250 -6.76 -0.23 9.41
CA ARG A 250 -6.62 1.16 9.84
C ARG A 250 -7.92 1.85 10.23
N SER A 251 -9.01 1.65 9.48
CA SER A 251 -10.29 2.28 9.78
C SER A 251 -10.87 1.75 11.09
N ASN A 252 -10.72 0.45 11.36
CA ASN A 252 -11.13 -0.14 12.63
C ASN A 252 -10.21 0.28 13.78
N ILE A 253 -8.90 0.36 13.56
CA ILE A 253 -7.93 0.85 14.56
C ILE A 253 -8.25 2.29 14.95
N ALA A 254 -8.52 3.16 13.96
CA ALA A 254 -8.90 4.55 14.19
C ALA A 254 -10.22 4.67 14.97
N GLN A 255 -11.19 3.77 14.72
CA GLN A 255 -12.45 3.72 15.47
C GLN A 255 -12.28 3.24 16.91
N GLN A 256 -11.40 2.26 17.15
CA GLN A 256 -11.22 1.64 18.46
C GLN A 256 -10.14 2.33 19.32
N GLY A 257 -9.31 3.18 18.71
CA GLY A 257 -8.18 3.85 19.37
C GLY A 257 -7.02 2.92 19.72
N HIS A 258 -7.05 1.66 19.28
CA HIS A 258 -6.00 0.66 19.51
C HIS A 258 -6.03 -0.45 18.45
N SER A 259 -4.94 -1.24 18.38
CA SER A 259 -4.81 -2.46 17.58
C SER A 259 -4.50 -3.65 18.52
N ILE A 260 -5.06 -4.83 18.24
CA ILE A 260 -4.78 -6.09 18.96
C ILE A 260 -3.92 -7.00 18.09
#